data_AF-A0A937RCP9-F1
#
_entry.id   AF-A0A937RCP9-F1
#
_cell.length_a   1.000
_cell.length_b   1.000
_cell.length_c   1.000
_cell.angle_alpha   90.00
_cell.angle_beta   90.00
_cell.angle_gamma   90.00
#
_symmetry.space_group_name_H-M   'P 1'
#
loop_
_entity.id
_entity.type
_entity.pdbx_description
1 polymer ?
#
loop_
_entity_poly.entity_id
_entity_poly.type
_entity_poly.pdbx_seq_one_letter_code
_entity_poly.pdbx_strand_id
1 'polypeptide(L)'
;MAWQLEDAGYRVLIQAWDFVAGSNWQFRMEQGVRRAERTLAVLSAAYLESVYGRQEWQAAQASDPTGFARKLLPVRIEDCPRPGLLGSVVSIDLFGRASGDAHRYLLDQVRGTITGRAKPATAPAFPVSARSAPHVQEPAFPPPVPQAPALSPAGPGPIGVPFAGHRDSVWSVAFTADGSTLATASQDCTVRLWDVTDPTRPQSIGQPLTDHTAPVLSVAFTADGRTLATAGGDCTVRLWNVTDPARPRPIGQPLIGHTDAVWSVAFTADGRTLATAGGDCTVRLWNVTDPRPQPIGQPLTDHTAPVLSVAFTADGSTLATAGWDFTVRLWDVTDPARPQPIGQPLTDHTAAVMSVAFTADGSTLATGSWDTTVRLWDVTDPARPQPIGQPLTDHGGGVWSVAFTADGRTLATAGENETMRLWDVTDPARPQPIGQPLTDPARRRPIGEPLTDHTGTMLSVAFTADGRTLATANDDGAVLLWWTR
;
A
#
# COMPACT_ATOMS: atom_id res chain seq x y z
N MET A 1 36.40 5.74 3.49
CA MET A 1 35.22 6.52 3.91
C MET A 1 34.50 5.81 5.05
N ALA A 2 33.98 4.60 4.85
CA ALA A 2 33.31 3.85 5.92
C ALA A 2 34.17 3.63 7.19
N TRP A 3 35.42 3.16 7.05
CA TRP A 3 36.33 2.98 8.20
C TRP A 3 36.63 4.25 9.01
N GLN A 4 36.38 5.46 8.49
CA GLN A 4 36.60 6.71 9.22
C GLN A 4 35.35 7.17 9.96
N LEU A 5 34.17 6.83 9.45
CA LEU A 5 32.89 7.11 10.08
C LEU A 5 32.65 6.15 11.26
N GLU A 6 33.06 4.89 11.15
CA GLU A 6 33.06 3.92 12.26
C GLU A 6 33.97 4.36 13.41
N ASP A 7 35.18 4.86 13.10
CA ASP A 7 36.16 5.35 14.07
C ASP A 7 35.70 6.63 14.79
N ALA A 8 34.83 7.41 14.13
CA ALA A 8 34.17 8.59 14.70
C ALA A 8 32.87 8.26 15.46
N GLY A 9 32.57 6.98 15.70
CA GLY A 9 31.42 6.52 16.48
C GLY A 9 30.12 6.38 15.69
N TYR A 10 30.13 6.63 14.38
CA TYR A 10 28.96 6.44 13.53
C TYR A 10 28.81 4.97 13.14
N ARG A 11 27.58 4.44 13.21
CA ARG A 11 27.27 3.15 12.61
C ARG A 11 27.20 3.31 11.10
N VAL A 12 28.16 2.71 10.39
CA VAL A 12 28.20 2.77 8.93
C VAL A 12 27.59 1.51 8.34
N LEU A 13 26.68 1.72 7.40
CA LEU A 13 26.12 0.66 6.57
C LEU A 13 26.70 0.81 5.16
N ILE A 14 27.62 -0.10 4.78
CA ILE A 14 28.01 -0.27 3.38
C ILE A 14 27.18 -1.43 2.84
N GLN A 15 26.28 -1.17 1.90
CA GLN A 15 25.49 -2.21 1.25
C GLN A 15 25.89 -2.35 -0.21
N ALA A 16 26.10 -3.60 -0.63
CA ALA A 16 26.12 -4.03 -2.01
C ALA A 16 24.91 -4.96 -2.19
N TRP A 17 24.08 -4.70 -3.20
CA TRP A 17 22.85 -5.45 -3.44
C TRP A 17 22.97 -6.34 -4.67
N ASP A 18 22.35 -7.51 -4.58
CA ASP A 18 22.04 -8.40 -5.69
C ASP A 18 20.68 -7.98 -6.25
N PHE A 19 20.61 -7.59 -7.53
CA PHE A 19 19.40 -7.01 -8.12
C PHE A 19 18.54 -8.11 -8.75
N VAL A 20 17.39 -8.38 -8.12
CA VAL A 20 16.35 -9.22 -8.70
C VAL A 20 15.13 -8.34 -9.00
N ALA A 21 14.69 -8.34 -10.26
CA ALA A 21 13.45 -7.69 -10.66
C ALA A 21 12.27 -8.21 -9.82
N GLY A 22 11.43 -7.31 -9.30
CA GLY A 22 10.32 -7.66 -8.40
C GLY A 22 10.62 -7.51 -6.90
N SER A 23 11.84 -7.13 -6.51
CA SER A 23 12.14 -6.80 -5.11
C SER A 23 11.69 -5.37 -4.75
N ASN A 24 11.08 -5.20 -3.56
CA ASN A 24 10.60 -3.92 -3.01
C ASN A 24 11.77 -3.03 -2.52
N TRP A 25 12.76 -2.81 -3.38
CA TRP A 25 14.05 -2.21 -3.01
C TRP A 25 13.93 -0.72 -2.73
N GLN A 26 13.02 -0.02 -3.43
CA GLN A 26 12.74 1.41 -3.20
C GLN A 26 12.28 1.63 -1.76
N PHE A 27 11.32 0.82 -1.29
CA PHE A 27 10.87 0.82 0.10
C PHE A 27 12.01 0.57 1.09
N ARG A 28 12.92 -0.39 0.83
CA ARG A 28 14.05 -0.65 1.76
C ARG A 28 15.07 0.48 1.79
N MET A 29 15.33 1.12 0.65
CA MET A 29 16.21 2.29 0.56
C MET A 29 15.61 3.47 1.33
N GLU A 30 14.33 3.75 1.13
CA GLU A 30 13.61 4.78 1.88
C GLU A 30 13.67 4.53 3.38
N GLN A 31 13.40 3.30 3.82
CA GLN A 31 13.51 2.92 5.24
C GLN A 31 14.93 3.11 5.77
N GLY A 32 15.96 2.79 4.97
CA GLY A 32 17.37 2.97 5.33
C GLY A 32 17.76 4.45 5.51
N VAL A 33 17.39 5.31 4.55
CA VAL A 33 17.66 6.76 4.59
C VAL A 33 16.87 7.43 5.72
N ARG A 34 15.61 7.03 5.94
CA ARG A 34 14.77 7.57 7.01
C ARG A 34 15.34 7.30 8.41
N ARG A 35 15.84 6.08 8.63
CA ARG A 35 16.42 5.62 9.91
C ARG A 35 17.85 6.10 10.15
N ALA A 36 18.58 6.47 9.09
CA ALA A 36 19.94 6.95 9.22
C ALA A 36 19.99 8.35 9.85
N GLU A 37 20.94 8.54 10.77
CA GLU A 37 21.23 9.86 11.35
C GLU A 37 21.89 10.79 10.31
N ARG A 38 22.73 10.21 9.44
CA ARG A 38 23.32 10.83 8.24
C ARG A 38 23.43 9.78 7.14
N THR A 39 23.18 10.19 5.90
CA THR A 39 23.27 9.34 4.71
C THR A 39 24.30 9.93 3.76
N LEU A 40 25.30 9.14 3.38
CA LEU A 40 26.33 9.53 2.42
C LEU A 40 26.06 8.85 1.08
N ALA A 41 25.71 9.63 0.06
CA ALA A 41 25.44 9.13 -1.28
C ALA A 41 26.68 9.35 -2.17
N VAL A 42 27.36 8.27 -2.57
CA VAL A 42 28.54 8.37 -3.43
C VAL A 42 28.12 8.17 -4.88
N LEU A 43 28.28 9.20 -5.71
CA LEU A 43 27.69 9.31 -7.04
C LEU A 43 28.76 9.28 -8.14
N SER A 44 28.56 8.48 -9.18
CA SER A 44 29.34 8.53 -10.43
C SER A 44 28.52 9.14 -11.57
N ALA A 45 29.16 9.59 -12.65
CA ALA A 45 28.44 10.03 -13.85
C ALA A 45 27.49 8.94 -14.39
N ALA A 46 27.97 7.70 -14.48
CA ALA A 46 27.18 6.55 -14.92
C ALA A 46 25.98 6.26 -14.00
N TYR A 47 26.13 6.47 -12.69
CA TYR A 47 25.04 6.33 -11.73
C TYR A 47 23.90 7.31 -12.03
N LEU A 48 24.22 8.60 -12.23
CA LEU A 48 23.23 9.66 -12.47
C LEU A 48 22.50 9.52 -13.82
N GLU A 49 23.15 8.90 -14.80
CA GLU A 49 22.58 8.66 -16.13
C GLU A 49 21.77 7.37 -16.22
N SER A 50 21.95 6.44 -15.27
CA SER A 50 21.20 5.19 -15.22
C SER A 50 19.75 5.39 -14.79
N VAL A 51 18.84 4.57 -15.33
CA VAL A 51 17.42 4.56 -14.92
C VAL A 51 17.28 4.21 -13.44
N TYR A 52 18.07 3.24 -12.96
CA TYR A 52 18.06 2.82 -11.55
C TYR A 52 18.63 3.87 -10.60
N GLY A 53 19.75 4.51 -10.96
CA GLY A 53 20.33 5.58 -10.15
C GLY A 53 19.44 6.82 -10.07
N ARG A 54 18.63 7.09 -11.12
CA ARG A 54 17.57 8.12 -11.05
C ARG A 54 16.46 7.74 -10.06
N GLN A 55 15.98 6.50 -10.10
CA GLN A 55 14.96 6.01 -9.16
C GLN A 55 15.48 5.98 -7.71
N GLU A 56 16.73 5.54 -7.49
CA GLU A 56 17.39 5.57 -6.19
C GLU A 56 17.53 6.99 -5.65
N TRP A 57 17.92 7.94 -6.52
CA TRP A 57 18.03 9.34 -6.17
C TRP A 57 16.67 9.96 -5.79
N GLN A 58 15.62 9.64 -6.54
CA GLN A 58 14.25 10.09 -6.25
C GLN A 58 13.73 9.54 -4.92
N ALA A 59 13.94 8.27 -4.62
CA ALA A 59 13.56 7.65 -3.35
C ALA A 59 14.31 8.26 -2.14
N ALA A 60 15.62 8.51 -2.30
CA ALA A 60 16.43 9.17 -1.27
C ALA A 60 15.99 10.63 -1.03
N GLN A 61 15.65 11.36 -2.09
CA GLN A 61 15.14 12.72 -2.01
C GLN A 61 13.74 12.79 -1.39
N ALA A 62 12.84 11.87 -1.74
CA ALA A 62 11.51 11.76 -1.13
C ALA A 62 11.59 11.47 0.38
N SER A 63 12.65 10.79 0.82
CA SER A 63 12.91 10.46 2.22
C SER A 63 13.55 11.60 3.04
N ASP A 64 14.17 12.59 2.37
CA ASP A 64 14.66 13.84 2.98
C ASP A 64 14.30 15.04 2.07
N PRO A 65 13.03 15.46 2.03
CA PRO A 65 12.53 16.46 1.09
C PRO A 65 13.11 17.87 1.34
N THR A 66 13.76 18.09 2.49
CA THR A 66 14.53 19.32 2.77
C THR A 66 15.92 19.33 2.14
N GLY A 67 16.37 18.18 1.62
CA GLY A 67 17.68 18.00 0.99
C GLY A 67 18.87 18.19 1.94
N PHE A 68 19.99 18.63 1.33
CA PHE A 68 21.35 18.85 1.86
C PHE A 68 21.51 19.50 3.25
N ALA A 69 20.44 20.04 3.85
CA ALA A 69 20.48 20.76 5.12
C ALA A 69 20.34 19.84 6.36
N ARG A 70 19.91 18.57 6.23
CA ARG A 70 19.63 17.72 7.40
C ARG A 70 20.32 16.35 7.41
N LYS A 71 20.15 15.49 6.40
CA LYS A 71 20.64 14.10 6.48
C LYS A 71 21.42 13.61 5.26
N LEU A 72 21.05 13.99 4.04
CA LEU A 72 21.66 13.47 2.82
C LEU A 72 22.87 14.30 2.36
N LEU A 73 24.04 13.67 2.26
CA LEU A 73 25.30 14.25 1.78
C LEU A 73 25.75 13.53 0.50
N PRO A 74 25.58 14.14 -0.68
CA PRO A 74 26.11 13.56 -1.90
C PRO A 74 27.58 13.91 -2.08
N VAL A 75 28.34 12.93 -2.54
CA VAL A 75 29.75 13.05 -2.89
C VAL A 75 29.90 12.53 -4.30
N ARG A 76 30.18 13.40 -5.27
CA ARG A 76 30.54 12.90 -6.60
C ARG A 76 31.94 12.33 -6.51
N ILE A 77 32.14 11.15 -7.09
CA ILE A 77 33.45 10.52 -7.09
C ILE A 77 34.48 11.40 -7.84
N GLU A 78 34.00 12.16 -8.82
CA GLU A 78 34.79 13.12 -9.61
C GLU A 78 35.27 14.32 -8.78
N ASP A 79 34.57 14.64 -7.69
CA ASP A 79 34.94 15.70 -6.74
C ASP A 79 35.97 15.21 -5.70
N CYS A 80 36.41 13.94 -5.78
CA CYS A 80 37.41 13.34 -4.90
C CYS A 80 38.73 13.07 -5.67
N PRO A 81 39.65 14.05 -5.75
CA PRO A 81 40.86 13.93 -6.54
C PRO A 81 41.90 13.05 -5.82
N ARG A 82 41.76 11.73 -5.90
CA ARG A 82 42.80 10.78 -5.50
C ARG A 82 43.03 9.69 -6.56
N PRO A 83 44.25 9.58 -7.10
CA PRO A 83 44.65 8.41 -7.88
C PRO A 83 44.45 7.13 -7.05
N GLY A 84 43.71 6.16 -7.60
CA GLY A 84 43.44 4.88 -6.96
C GLY A 84 42.10 4.75 -6.21
N LEU A 85 41.33 5.83 -6.02
CA LEU A 85 39.98 5.72 -5.45
C LEU A 85 39.01 5.00 -6.41
N LEU A 86 39.19 5.22 -7.71
CA LEU A 86 38.48 4.58 -8.83
C LEU A 86 39.31 3.50 -9.55
N GLY A 87 40.46 3.11 -9.00
CA GLY A 87 41.43 2.25 -9.71
C GLY A 87 40.96 0.83 -10.01
N SER A 88 39.78 0.42 -9.56
CA SER A 88 39.14 -0.83 -10.00
C SER A 88 37.65 -0.74 -9.71
N VAL A 89 36.86 -0.37 -10.71
CA VAL A 89 35.47 -0.80 -10.78
C VAL A 89 35.52 -2.29 -11.08
N VAL A 90 35.03 -3.13 -10.17
CA VAL A 90 34.94 -4.57 -10.40
C VAL A 90 33.53 -4.87 -10.85
N SER A 91 33.37 -5.13 -12.14
CA SER A 91 32.15 -5.73 -12.66
C SER A 91 32.29 -7.25 -12.53
N ILE A 92 31.42 -7.87 -11.73
CA ILE A 92 31.42 -9.33 -11.53
C ILE A 92 30.11 -9.85 -12.12
N ASP A 93 30.21 -10.55 -13.25
CA ASP A 93 29.05 -11.17 -13.90
C ASP A 93 28.71 -12.50 -13.22
N LEU A 94 27.50 -12.58 -12.72
CA LEU A 94 26.95 -13.74 -12.02
C LEU A 94 25.87 -14.46 -12.84
N PHE A 95 25.59 -14.00 -14.07
CA PHE A 95 24.55 -14.56 -14.92
C PHE A 95 24.80 -16.04 -15.22
N GLY A 96 23.75 -16.86 -15.07
CA GLY A 96 23.81 -18.31 -15.29
C GLY A 96 24.50 -19.12 -14.18
N ARG A 97 24.86 -18.51 -13.05
CA ARG A 97 25.45 -19.23 -11.90
C ARG A 97 24.39 -19.60 -10.86
N ALA A 98 24.52 -20.79 -10.27
CA ALA A 98 23.69 -21.21 -9.15
C ALA A 98 24.01 -20.38 -7.88
N SER A 99 22.99 -20.04 -7.09
CA SER A 99 23.09 -19.10 -5.94
C SER A 99 24.21 -19.45 -4.94
N GLY A 100 24.39 -20.73 -4.63
CA GLY A 100 25.46 -21.20 -3.72
C GLY A 100 26.88 -20.98 -4.26
N ASP A 101 27.07 -21.02 -5.58
CA ASP A 101 28.37 -20.82 -6.23
C ASP A 101 28.61 -19.36 -6.61
N ALA A 102 27.55 -18.61 -6.90
CA ALA A 102 27.60 -17.17 -7.15
C ALA A 102 28.14 -16.40 -5.94
N HIS A 103 27.68 -16.73 -4.72
CA HIS A 103 28.15 -16.10 -3.49
C HIS A 103 29.65 -16.36 -3.24
N ARG A 104 30.10 -17.61 -3.39
CA ARG A 104 31.52 -17.97 -3.20
C ARG A 104 32.41 -17.28 -4.24
N TYR A 105 31.97 -17.27 -5.51
CA TYR A 105 32.69 -16.62 -6.61
C TYR A 105 32.78 -15.10 -6.44
N LEU A 106 31.68 -14.44 -6.05
CA LEU A 106 31.65 -13.02 -5.74
C LEU A 106 32.66 -12.66 -4.63
N LEU A 107 32.65 -13.42 -3.53
CA LEU A 107 33.56 -13.17 -2.41
C LEU A 107 35.03 -13.37 -2.79
N ASP A 108 35.35 -14.37 -3.62
CA ASP A 108 36.73 -14.59 -4.09
C ASP A 108 37.20 -13.49 -5.05
N GLN A 109 36.33 -13.00 -5.96
CA GLN A 109 36.65 -11.88 -6.85
C GLN A 109 36.83 -10.57 -6.08
N VAL A 110 35.98 -10.31 -5.09
CA VAL A 110 36.12 -9.15 -4.20
C VAL A 110 37.42 -9.24 -3.41
N ARG A 111 37.73 -10.41 -2.80
CA ARG A 111 38.99 -10.65 -2.08
C ARG A 111 40.21 -10.44 -2.97
N GLY A 112 40.20 -11.00 -4.18
CA GLY A 112 41.28 -10.81 -5.16
C GLY A 112 41.50 -9.33 -5.49
N THR A 113 40.42 -8.56 -5.69
CA THR A 113 40.52 -7.14 -6.05
C THR A 113 40.99 -6.24 -4.90
N ILE A 114 40.68 -6.60 -3.65
CA ILE A 114 41.14 -5.85 -2.47
C ILE A 114 42.50 -6.33 -1.95
N THR A 115 43.04 -7.44 -2.46
CA THR A 115 44.35 -7.96 -2.06
C THR A 115 45.45 -6.97 -2.45
N GLY A 116 46.29 -6.59 -1.48
CA GLY A 116 47.36 -5.59 -1.66
C GLY A 116 46.92 -4.13 -1.48
N ARG A 117 45.65 -3.84 -1.22
CA ARG A 117 45.18 -2.49 -0.88
C ARG A 117 45.41 -2.20 0.60
N ALA A 118 46.33 -1.29 0.91
CA ALA A 118 46.53 -0.81 2.28
C ALA A 118 45.58 0.35 2.61
N LYS A 119 45.10 0.40 3.86
CA LYS A 119 44.43 1.59 4.42
C LYS A 119 45.37 2.80 4.22
N PRO A 120 44.90 3.93 3.64
CA PRO A 120 45.76 5.09 3.45
C PRO A 120 46.31 5.57 4.78
N ALA A 121 47.63 5.79 4.86
CA ALA A 121 48.29 6.29 6.06
C ALA A 121 47.84 7.73 6.44
N THR A 122 47.34 8.50 5.47
CA THR A 122 46.87 9.87 5.64
C THR A 122 45.45 10.07 5.11
N ALA A 123 44.61 10.66 5.97
CA ALA A 123 43.21 10.96 5.69
C ALA A 123 43.04 11.85 4.44
N PRO A 124 42.03 11.62 3.58
CA PRO A 124 41.63 12.56 2.54
C PRO A 124 40.97 13.81 3.14
N ALA A 125 41.30 14.98 2.59
CA ALA A 125 40.63 16.22 2.91
C ALA A 125 39.28 16.29 2.18
N PHE A 126 38.20 16.52 2.92
CA PHE A 126 36.86 16.74 2.37
C PHE A 126 36.62 18.25 2.20
N PRO A 127 35.90 18.68 1.15
CA PRO A 127 35.51 20.07 1.00
C PRO A 127 34.44 20.43 2.05
N VAL A 128 34.88 20.96 3.20
CA VAL A 128 33.98 21.61 4.15
C VAL A 128 33.90 23.08 3.77
N SER A 129 33.03 23.42 2.83
CA SER A 129 32.63 24.82 2.69
C SER A 129 31.63 25.14 3.80
N ALA A 130 32.14 25.65 4.92
CA ALA A 130 31.33 26.26 5.97
C ALA A 130 30.56 27.45 5.38
N ARG A 131 29.27 27.28 5.10
CA ARG A 131 28.33 28.40 5.05
C ARG A 131 27.71 28.50 6.44
N SER A 132 28.14 29.51 7.20
CA SER A 132 27.46 29.91 8.42
C SER A 132 26.04 30.35 8.05
N ALA A 133 25.02 29.70 8.61
CA ALA A 133 23.67 30.20 8.54
C ALA A 133 23.62 31.57 9.25
N PRO A 134 23.00 32.61 8.68
CA PRO A 134 22.85 33.87 9.38
C PRO A 134 21.95 33.68 10.59
N HIS A 135 22.26 34.40 11.68
CA HIS A 135 21.38 34.51 12.84
C HIS A 135 20.06 35.16 12.40
N VAL A 136 18.97 34.37 12.38
CA VAL A 136 17.61 34.87 12.25
C VAL A 136 17.03 34.93 13.66
N GLN A 137 16.60 36.12 14.07
CA GLN A 137 15.83 36.32 15.30
C GLN A 137 14.43 35.71 15.09
N GLU A 138 14.01 34.80 15.96
CA GLU A 138 12.70 34.15 15.87
C GLU A 138 11.58 35.20 15.88
N PRO A 139 10.61 35.14 14.94
CA PRO A 139 9.46 36.04 14.97
C PRO A 139 8.55 35.69 16.16
N ALA A 140 8.21 36.70 16.95
CA ALA A 140 7.18 36.58 17.98
C ALA A 140 5.81 36.51 17.32
N PHE A 141 5.07 35.42 17.57
CA PHE A 141 3.69 35.26 17.10
C PHE A 141 2.70 36.06 17.97
N PRO A 142 1.64 36.65 17.38
CA PRO A 142 0.58 37.27 18.15
C PRO A 142 -0.17 36.21 19.00
N PRO A 143 -0.73 36.61 20.16
CA PRO A 143 -1.46 35.68 21.02
C PRO A 143 -2.71 35.13 20.29
N PRO A 144 -3.15 33.90 20.66
CA PRO A 144 -4.27 33.24 19.99
C PRO A 144 -5.56 34.05 20.15
N VAL A 145 -6.29 34.18 19.03
CA VAL A 145 -7.64 34.75 19.00
C VAL A 145 -8.57 33.82 19.80
N PRO A 146 -9.48 34.35 20.65
CA PRO A 146 -10.42 33.52 21.38
C PRO A 146 -11.27 32.66 20.43
N GLN A 147 -11.34 31.37 20.73
CA GLN A 147 -12.17 30.42 19.99
C GLN A 147 -13.64 30.87 20.00
N ALA A 148 -14.25 30.91 18.82
CA ALA A 148 -15.70 30.97 18.71
C ALA A 148 -16.31 29.72 19.37
N PRO A 149 -17.47 29.84 20.04
CA PRO A 149 -18.10 28.70 20.69
C PRO A 149 -18.42 27.60 19.68
N ALA A 150 -18.20 26.35 20.10
CA ALA A 150 -18.43 25.15 19.32
C ALA A 150 -19.83 25.15 18.70
N LEU A 151 -19.87 25.17 17.37
CA LEU A 151 -21.06 24.79 16.62
C LEU A 151 -21.24 23.27 16.78
N SER A 152 -22.46 22.86 17.10
CA SER A 152 -22.88 21.45 17.16
C SER A 152 -22.54 20.71 15.86
N PRO A 153 -22.08 19.45 15.88
CA PRO A 153 -21.63 18.78 14.68
C PRO A 153 -22.83 18.27 13.88
N ALA A 154 -23.03 18.83 12.69
CA ALA A 154 -23.76 18.17 11.61
C ALA A 154 -22.70 17.84 10.55
N GLY A 155 -22.13 16.64 10.62
CA GLY A 155 -21.03 16.21 9.75
C GLY A 155 -20.43 14.88 10.24
N PRO A 156 -19.72 14.16 9.35
CA PRO A 156 -19.16 12.86 9.67
C PRO A 156 -18.18 12.96 10.84
N GLY A 157 -18.22 11.98 11.74
CA GLY A 157 -17.48 12.01 12.99
C GLY A 157 -17.10 10.62 13.49
N PRO A 158 -15.99 10.50 14.24
CA PRO A 158 -15.54 9.22 14.76
C PRO A 158 -16.58 8.65 15.74
N ILE A 159 -16.80 7.35 15.65
CA ILE A 159 -17.61 6.58 16.58
C ILE A 159 -16.68 6.01 17.64
N GLY A 160 -16.80 6.54 18.87
CA GLY A 160 -16.03 6.05 20.00
C GLY A 160 -14.53 6.25 19.85
N VAL A 161 -13.76 5.32 20.41
CA VAL A 161 -12.29 5.28 20.36
C VAL A 161 -11.84 4.18 19.39
N PRO A 162 -10.64 4.29 18.79
CA PRO A 162 -10.08 3.19 18.02
C PRO A 162 -10.09 1.90 18.85
N PHE A 163 -10.55 0.81 18.26
CA PHE A 163 -10.46 -0.50 18.90
C PHE A 163 -9.28 -1.25 18.32
N ALA A 164 -8.50 -1.84 19.22
CA ALA A 164 -7.26 -2.51 18.90
C ALA A 164 -7.34 -3.97 19.35
N GLY A 165 -6.74 -4.84 18.54
CA GLY A 165 -6.59 -6.26 18.84
C GLY A 165 -5.45 -6.87 18.04
N HIS A 166 -5.21 -6.34 16.85
CA HIS A 166 -4.02 -6.66 16.06
C HIS A 166 -2.76 -6.06 16.67
N ARG A 167 -1.62 -6.70 16.39
CA ARG A 167 -0.29 -6.28 16.88
C ARG A 167 0.51 -5.49 15.87
N ASP A 168 -0.01 -5.36 14.65
CA ASP A 168 0.66 -4.78 13.49
C ASP A 168 -0.42 -4.24 12.52
N SER A 169 0.01 -3.61 11.43
CA SER A 169 -0.84 -2.96 10.42
C SER A 169 -2.08 -3.79 10.04
N VAL A 170 -3.24 -3.14 9.89
CA VAL A 170 -4.45 -3.78 9.38
C VAL A 170 -4.61 -3.39 7.92
N TRP A 171 -4.45 -4.36 7.02
CA TRP A 171 -4.41 -4.16 5.57
C TRP A 171 -5.79 -4.09 4.93
N SER A 172 -6.78 -4.77 5.51
CA SER A 172 -8.10 -4.89 4.91
C SER A 172 -9.19 -5.04 5.96
N VAL A 173 -10.32 -4.39 5.70
CA VAL A 173 -11.54 -4.49 6.50
C VAL A 173 -12.74 -4.79 5.61
N ALA A 174 -13.70 -5.57 6.10
CA ALA A 174 -14.93 -5.88 5.37
C ALA A 174 -16.09 -6.10 6.34
N PHE A 175 -17.26 -5.53 6.04
CA PHE A 175 -18.50 -5.81 6.78
C PHE A 175 -19.26 -6.97 6.16
N THR A 176 -20.05 -7.67 6.98
CA THR A 176 -21.20 -8.44 6.49
C THR A 176 -22.28 -7.50 5.94
N ALA A 177 -23.12 -7.99 5.04
CA ALA A 177 -24.15 -7.17 4.38
C ALA A 177 -25.20 -6.58 5.35
N ASP A 178 -25.45 -7.25 6.48
CA ASP A 178 -26.31 -6.75 7.55
C ASP A 178 -25.62 -5.70 8.45
N GLY A 179 -24.32 -5.47 8.25
CA GLY A 179 -23.51 -4.53 9.02
C GLY A 179 -23.24 -4.95 10.47
N SER A 180 -23.57 -6.19 10.86
CA SER A 180 -23.44 -6.66 12.25
C SER A 180 -22.04 -7.16 12.59
N THR A 181 -21.30 -7.66 11.60
CA THR A 181 -19.97 -8.23 11.77
C THR A 181 -18.95 -7.51 10.89
N LEU A 182 -17.79 -7.18 11.47
CA LEU A 182 -16.62 -6.66 10.75
C LEU A 182 -15.50 -7.70 10.80
N ALA A 183 -14.88 -7.99 9.66
CA ALA A 183 -13.61 -8.72 9.59
C ALA A 183 -12.44 -7.76 9.39
N THR A 184 -11.32 -8.04 10.04
CA THR A 184 -10.08 -7.27 9.91
C THR A 184 -8.90 -8.21 9.65
N ALA A 185 -8.12 -7.95 8.61
CA ALA A 185 -6.92 -8.70 8.24
C ALA A 185 -5.64 -7.88 8.47
N SER A 186 -4.62 -8.52 9.04
CA SER A 186 -3.45 -7.82 9.54
C SER A 186 -2.12 -8.46 9.12
N GLN A 187 -1.09 -7.61 9.15
CA GLN A 187 0.31 -7.99 9.07
C GLN A 187 0.74 -8.96 10.17
N ASP A 188 0.02 -9.04 11.28
CA ASP A 188 0.27 -10.00 12.37
C ASP A 188 -0.13 -11.46 12.04
N CYS A 189 -0.41 -11.73 10.76
CA CYS A 189 -0.83 -13.02 10.20
C CYS A 189 -2.22 -13.50 10.69
N THR A 190 -3.01 -12.64 11.33
CA THR A 190 -4.34 -13.02 11.84
C THR A 190 -5.48 -12.30 11.14
N VAL A 191 -6.65 -12.94 11.17
CA VAL A 191 -7.94 -12.30 10.90
C VAL A 191 -8.75 -12.26 12.19
N ARG A 192 -9.37 -11.13 12.49
CA ARG A 192 -10.28 -10.98 13.64
C ARG A 192 -11.69 -10.65 13.16
N LEU A 193 -12.67 -11.15 13.90
CA LEU A 193 -14.07 -10.83 13.72
C LEU A 193 -14.55 -9.96 14.89
N TRP A 194 -15.41 -9.01 14.60
CA TRP A 194 -15.92 -8.04 15.56
C TRP A 194 -17.44 -7.90 15.42
N ASP A 195 -18.15 -7.91 16.53
CA ASP A 195 -19.55 -7.52 16.62
C ASP A 195 -19.60 -6.00 16.65
N VAL A 196 -20.23 -5.44 15.64
CA VAL A 196 -20.38 -4.01 15.40
C VAL A 196 -21.86 -3.64 15.27
N THR A 197 -22.77 -4.52 15.74
CA THR A 197 -24.22 -4.24 15.83
C THR A 197 -24.51 -2.96 16.59
N ASP A 198 -23.72 -2.70 17.65
CA ASP A 198 -23.56 -1.38 18.24
C ASP A 198 -22.18 -0.83 17.85
N PRO A 199 -22.09 0.04 16.83
CA PRO A 199 -20.80 0.58 16.37
C PRO A 199 -20.13 1.46 17.42
N THR A 200 -20.84 1.89 18.48
CA THR A 200 -20.24 2.63 19.59
C THR A 200 -19.45 1.74 20.56
N ARG A 201 -19.66 0.42 20.49
CA ARG A 201 -19.06 -0.57 21.40
C ARG A 201 -18.66 -1.85 20.66
N PRO A 202 -17.73 -1.78 19.69
CA PRO A 202 -17.26 -2.95 18.97
C PRO A 202 -16.69 -4.00 19.93
N GLN A 203 -17.06 -5.28 19.74
CA GLN A 203 -16.60 -6.40 20.58
C GLN A 203 -15.93 -7.47 19.75
N SER A 204 -14.78 -7.99 20.18
CA SER A 204 -14.15 -9.11 19.49
C SER A 204 -15.01 -10.37 19.62
N ILE A 205 -15.23 -11.04 18.48
CA ILE A 205 -15.96 -12.30 18.40
C ILE A 205 -14.95 -13.45 18.33
N GLY A 206 -15.08 -14.41 19.25
CA GLY A 206 -14.29 -15.65 19.22
C GLY A 206 -12.77 -15.45 19.35
N GLN A 207 -12.02 -16.45 18.87
CA GLN A 207 -10.56 -16.39 18.77
C GLN A 207 -10.15 -15.87 17.38
N PRO A 208 -9.00 -15.20 17.23
CA PRO A 208 -8.46 -14.85 15.93
C PRO A 208 -8.26 -16.09 15.05
N LEU A 209 -8.44 -15.92 13.74
CA LEU A 209 -8.09 -16.94 12.74
C LEU A 209 -6.58 -16.85 12.50
N THR A 210 -5.85 -17.92 12.79
CA THR A 210 -4.36 -17.94 12.81
C THR A 210 -3.77 -18.91 11.80
N ASP A 211 -4.55 -19.33 10.81
CA ASP A 211 -4.15 -20.36 9.86
C ASP A 211 -3.18 -19.86 8.77
N HIS A 212 -3.14 -18.54 8.52
CA HIS A 212 -2.17 -17.95 7.61
C HIS A 212 -0.77 -17.91 8.24
N THR A 213 0.26 -18.21 7.45
CA THR A 213 1.65 -18.27 7.93
C THR A 213 2.46 -17.00 7.63
N ALA A 214 1.81 -16.01 7.02
CA ALA A 214 2.37 -14.72 6.63
C ALA A 214 1.26 -13.64 6.71
N PRO A 215 1.57 -12.35 6.51
CA PRO A 215 0.59 -11.26 6.56
C PRO A 215 -0.71 -11.57 5.80
N VAL A 216 -1.86 -11.30 6.41
CA VAL A 216 -3.15 -11.37 5.72
C VAL A 216 -3.43 -9.99 5.12
N LEU A 217 -3.59 -9.96 3.80
CA LEU A 217 -3.65 -8.75 3.00
C LEU A 217 -5.07 -8.38 2.60
N SER A 218 -5.98 -9.35 2.49
CA SER A 218 -7.35 -9.10 2.04
C SER A 218 -8.39 -10.02 2.69
N VAL A 219 -9.56 -9.45 2.96
CA VAL A 219 -10.76 -10.15 3.42
C VAL A 219 -11.99 -9.73 2.63
N ALA A 220 -12.89 -10.69 2.38
CA ALA A 220 -14.19 -10.42 1.78
C ALA A 220 -15.25 -11.42 2.27
N PHE A 221 -16.47 -10.94 2.52
CA PHE A 221 -17.62 -11.81 2.78
C PHE A 221 -18.40 -12.10 1.50
N THR A 222 -19.06 -13.25 1.43
CA THR A 222 -20.18 -13.43 0.51
C THR A 222 -21.36 -12.54 0.90
N ALA A 223 -22.22 -12.21 -0.06
CA ALA A 223 -23.36 -11.31 0.19
C ALA A 223 -24.35 -11.82 1.26
N ASP A 224 -24.44 -13.15 1.44
CA ASP A 224 -25.24 -13.77 2.50
C ASP A 224 -24.56 -13.76 3.88
N GLY A 225 -23.32 -13.27 3.98
CA GLY A 225 -22.52 -13.17 5.20
C GLY A 225 -22.03 -14.51 5.75
N ARG A 226 -22.24 -15.63 5.04
CA ARG A 226 -21.95 -16.98 5.58
C ARG A 226 -20.55 -17.48 5.28
N THR A 227 -19.91 -16.94 4.25
CA THR A 227 -18.56 -17.32 3.85
C THR A 227 -17.65 -16.10 3.92
N LEU A 228 -16.47 -16.27 4.53
CA LEU A 228 -15.38 -15.30 4.53
C LEU A 228 -14.22 -15.88 3.72
N ALA A 229 -13.69 -15.11 2.77
CA ALA A 229 -12.40 -15.36 2.14
C ALA A 229 -11.32 -14.54 2.83
N THR A 230 -10.15 -15.15 3.06
CA THR A 230 -8.96 -14.51 3.60
C THR A 230 -7.77 -14.84 2.71
N ALA A 231 -6.93 -13.85 2.40
CA ALA A 231 -5.81 -14.02 1.48
C ALA A 231 -4.58 -13.26 1.96
N GLY A 232 -3.38 -13.78 1.68
CA GLY A 232 -2.17 -13.20 2.25
C GLY A 232 -0.85 -13.53 1.56
N GLY A 233 0.23 -13.12 2.22
CA GLY A 233 1.61 -13.27 1.79
C GLY A 233 2.14 -14.70 1.82
N ASP A 234 1.33 -15.68 2.24
CA ASP A 234 1.66 -17.10 2.18
C ASP A 234 1.22 -17.74 0.85
N CYS A 235 0.83 -16.89 -0.11
CA CYS A 235 0.38 -17.26 -1.46
C CYS A 235 -0.93 -18.08 -1.46
N THR A 236 -1.65 -18.14 -0.35
CA THR A 236 -2.89 -18.90 -0.23
C THR A 236 -4.11 -18.01 -0.07
N VAL A 237 -5.26 -18.55 -0.48
CA VAL A 237 -6.58 -18.05 -0.08
C VAL A 237 -7.27 -19.11 0.76
N ARG A 238 -7.90 -18.72 1.86
CA ARG A 238 -8.64 -19.62 2.75
C ARG A 238 -10.10 -19.19 2.81
N LEU A 239 -10.99 -20.18 2.82
CA LEU A 239 -12.43 -19.95 2.97
C LEU A 239 -12.89 -20.43 4.33
N TRP A 240 -13.80 -19.68 4.92
CA TRP A 240 -14.32 -19.92 6.26
C TRP A 240 -15.82 -19.86 6.26
N ASN A 241 -16.47 -20.88 6.82
CA ASN A 241 -17.86 -20.79 7.20
C ASN A 241 -17.95 -19.98 8.49
N VAL A 242 -18.60 -18.83 8.40
CA VAL A 242 -18.78 -17.84 9.46
C VAL A 242 -20.26 -17.65 9.80
N THR A 243 -21.11 -18.64 9.45
CA THR A 243 -22.53 -18.65 9.85
C THR A 243 -22.70 -18.54 11.37
N ASP A 244 -21.73 -19.08 12.13
CA ASP A 244 -21.49 -18.76 13.53
C ASP A 244 -20.12 -18.05 13.63
N PRO A 245 -20.08 -16.70 13.67
CA PRO A 245 -18.82 -15.96 13.68
C PRO A 245 -18.02 -16.20 14.97
N ALA A 246 -18.63 -16.71 16.05
CA ALA A 246 -17.91 -17.10 17.26
C ALA A 246 -17.14 -18.41 17.10
N ARG A 247 -17.46 -19.22 16.08
CA ARG A 247 -16.82 -20.50 15.79
C ARG A 247 -16.61 -20.71 14.28
N PRO A 248 -15.79 -19.87 13.62
CA PRO A 248 -15.51 -20.04 12.20
C PRO A 248 -14.91 -21.41 11.90
N ARG A 249 -15.28 -22.00 10.76
CA ARG A 249 -14.77 -23.31 10.34
C ARG A 249 -14.16 -23.22 8.95
N PRO A 250 -12.94 -23.74 8.71
CA PRO A 250 -12.39 -23.82 7.36
C PRO A 250 -13.31 -24.58 6.40
N ILE A 251 -13.46 -24.06 5.18
CA ILE A 251 -14.15 -24.72 4.07
C ILE A 251 -13.07 -25.27 3.13
N GLY A 252 -12.95 -26.60 3.11
CA GLY A 252 -11.99 -27.28 2.24
C GLY A 252 -10.53 -27.04 2.64
N GLN A 253 -9.63 -27.28 1.69
CA GLN A 253 -8.20 -26.95 1.80
C GLN A 253 -7.97 -25.50 1.32
N PRO A 254 -6.85 -24.87 1.72
CA PRO A 254 -6.45 -23.59 1.14
C PRO A 254 -6.43 -23.65 -0.39
N LEU A 255 -6.89 -22.58 -1.04
CA LEU A 255 -6.82 -22.42 -2.49
C LEU A 255 -5.37 -22.10 -2.83
N ILE A 256 -4.73 -23.03 -3.54
CA ILE A 256 -3.33 -22.93 -3.96
C ILE A 256 -3.29 -22.76 -5.47
N GLY A 257 -2.55 -21.76 -5.92
CA GLY A 257 -2.35 -21.50 -7.34
C GLY A 257 -1.45 -20.30 -7.57
N HIS A 258 -1.59 -19.25 -6.77
CA HIS A 258 -0.67 -18.12 -6.84
C HIS A 258 0.74 -18.50 -6.40
N THR A 259 1.75 -17.93 -7.07
CA THR A 259 3.18 -18.18 -6.75
C THR A 259 3.82 -17.05 -5.94
N ASP A 260 3.05 -16.02 -5.62
CA ASP A 260 3.44 -14.87 -4.78
C ASP A 260 2.21 -14.42 -3.95
N ALA A 261 2.40 -13.41 -3.09
CA ALA A 261 1.38 -12.86 -2.20
C ALA A 261 0.05 -12.59 -2.90
N VAL A 262 -1.07 -12.96 -2.27
CA VAL A 262 -2.41 -12.65 -2.77
C VAL A 262 -2.89 -11.35 -2.15
N TRP A 263 -2.98 -10.30 -2.96
CA TRP A 263 -3.22 -8.93 -2.52
C TRP A 263 -4.70 -8.58 -2.34
N SER A 264 -5.58 -9.19 -3.14
CA SER A 264 -7.01 -8.83 -3.12
C SER A 264 -7.88 -10.04 -3.45
N VAL A 265 -9.04 -10.09 -2.79
CA VAL A 265 -10.10 -11.07 -3.04
C VAL A 265 -11.46 -10.38 -3.18
N ALA A 266 -12.30 -10.86 -4.09
CA ALA A 266 -13.67 -10.38 -4.26
C ALA A 266 -14.58 -11.51 -4.69
N PHE A 267 -15.80 -11.57 -4.13
CA PHE A 267 -16.84 -12.48 -4.57
C PHE A 267 -17.76 -11.82 -5.60
N THR A 268 -18.34 -12.62 -6.49
CA THR A 268 -19.56 -12.23 -7.20
C THR A 268 -20.73 -12.14 -6.23
N ALA A 269 -21.76 -11.35 -6.55
CA ALA A 269 -22.91 -11.12 -5.66
C ALA A 269 -23.69 -12.40 -5.34
N ASP A 270 -23.70 -13.39 -6.24
CA ASP A 270 -24.29 -14.70 -6.03
C ASP A 270 -23.44 -15.63 -5.14
N GLY A 271 -22.24 -15.20 -4.75
CA GLY A 271 -21.29 -15.92 -3.91
C GLY A 271 -20.68 -17.15 -4.56
N ARG A 272 -20.84 -17.34 -5.88
CA ARG A 272 -20.40 -18.56 -6.57
C ARG A 272 -18.98 -18.51 -7.09
N THR A 273 -18.54 -17.32 -7.49
CA THR A 273 -17.22 -17.08 -8.06
C THR A 273 -16.42 -16.19 -7.11
N LEU A 274 -15.17 -16.55 -6.86
CA LEU A 274 -14.19 -15.73 -6.18
C LEU A 274 -13.09 -15.33 -7.17
N ALA A 275 -12.77 -14.04 -7.27
CA ALA A 275 -11.56 -13.55 -7.93
C ALA A 275 -10.46 -13.32 -6.91
N THR A 276 -9.22 -13.64 -7.28
CA THR A 276 -8.02 -13.42 -6.46
C THR A 276 -6.92 -12.78 -7.31
N ALA A 277 -6.31 -11.70 -6.81
CA ALA A 277 -5.20 -11.00 -7.47
C ALA A 277 -3.88 -11.25 -6.75
N GLY A 278 -2.83 -11.58 -7.51
CA GLY A 278 -1.54 -12.00 -6.98
C GLY A 278 -0.36 -11.11 -7.37
N GLY A 279 0.68 -11.14 -6.53
CA GLY A 279 2.01 -10.61 -6.82
C GLY A 279 2.69 -11.33 -8.00
N ASP A 280 2.20 -12.50 -8.36
CA ASP A 280 2.62 -13.27 -9.54
C ASP A 280 2.09 -12.71 -10.87
N CYS A 281 1.55 -11.48 -10.85
CA CYS A 281 1.00 -10.77 -12.00
C CYS A 281 -0.27 -11.42 -12.58
N THR A 282 -0.90 -12.36 -11.87
CA THR A 282 -2.10 -13.05 -12.34
C THR A 282 -3.34 -12.68 -11.55
N VAL A 283 -4.50 -12.80 -12.21
CA VAL A 283 -5.80 -12.93 -11.54
C VAL A 283 -6.33 -14.34 -11.76
N ARG A 284 -6.88 -14.95 -10.71
CA ARG A 284 -7.48 -16.29 -10.77
C ARG A 284 -8.93 -16.25 -10.37
N LEU A 285 -9.75 -17.04 -11.04
CA LEU A 285 -11.15 -17.24 -10.71
C LEU A 285 -11.33 -18.62 -10.08
N TRP A 286 -12.20 -18.71 -9.08
CA TRP A 286 -12.45 -19.94 -8.32
C TRP A 286 -13.94 -20.17 -8.19
N ASN A 287 -14.37 -21.40 -8.37
CA ASN A 287 -15.71 -21.84 -8.04
C ASN A 287 -15.70 -22.24 -6.57
N VAL A 288 -16.51 -21.57 -5.76
CA VAL A 288 -16.58 -21.76 -4.31
C VAL A 288 -17.92 -22.37 -3.85
N THR A 289 -18.76 -22.82 -4.79
CA THR A 289 -20.09 -23.40 -4.51
C THR A 289 -20.05 -24.83 -4.00
N ASP A 290 -18.99 -25.57 -4.32
CA ASP A 290 -18.77 -26.95 -3.90
C ASP A 290 -18.01 -26.97 -2.55
N PRO A 291 -18.25 -27.94 -1.65
CA PRO A 291 -17.39 -28.15 -0.49
C PRO A 291 -15.89 -28.31 -0.83
N ARG A 292 -15.54 -28.53 -2.11
CA ARG A 292 -14.19 -28.48 -2.65
C ARG A 292 -14.07 -27.34 -3.66
N PRO A 293 -13.70 -26.13 -3.23
CA PRO A 293 -13.42 -25.04 -4.16
C PRO A 293 -12.39 -25.45 -5.22
N GLN A 294 -12.58 -25.02 -6.47
CA GLN A 294 -11.71 -25.35 -7.60
C GLN A 294 -11.39 -24.11 -8.43
N PRO A 295 -10.21 -24.05 -9.08
CA PRO A 295 -9.92 -23.00 -10.05
C PRO A 295 -10.87 -23.12 -11.26
N ILE A 296 -11.29 -21.98 -11.79
CA ILE A 296 -12.08 -21.86 -13.01
C ILE A 296 -11.15 -21.38 -14.13
N GLY A 297 -11.10 -22.12 -15.24
CA GLY A 297 -10.36 -21.71 -16.42
C GLY A 297 -8.85 -21.58 -16.19
N GLN A 298 -8.21 -20.77 -17.04
CA GLN A 298 -6.80 -20.38 -16.89
C GLN A 298 -6.70 -19.05 -16.12
N PRO A 299 -5.59 -18.78 -15.43
CA PRO A 299 -5.32 -17.45 -14.88
C PRO A 299 -5.36 -16.38 -15.97
N LEU A 300 -5.80 -15.17 -15.61
CA LEU A 300 -5.74 -13.98 -16.43
C LEU A 300 -4.33 -13.39 -16.28
N THR A 301 -3.60 -13.27 -17.39
CA THR A 301 -2.14 -13.00 -17.38
C THR A 301 -1.73 -11.72 -18.10
N ASP A 302 -2.67 -10.82 -18.38
CA ASP A 302 -2.36 -9.62 -19.18
C ASP A 302 -1.65 -8.52 -18.39
N HIS A 303 -1.70 -8.55 -17.06
CA HIS A 303 -0.94 -7.63 -16.21
C HIS A 303 0.56 -7.96 -16.27
N THR A 304 1.41 -6.93 -16.35
CA THR A 304 2.87 -7.09 -16.49
C THR A 304 3.64 -6.92 -15.18
N ALA A 305 2.92 -6.66 -14.09
CA ALA A 305 3.43 -6.48 -12.74
C ALA A 305 2.36 -6.95 -11.72
N PRO A 306 2.66 -7.02 -10.42
CA PRO A 306 1.72 -7.44 -9.37
C PRO A 306 0.32 -6.84 -9.53
N VAL A 307 -0.71 -7.69 -9.44
CA VAL A 307 -2.10 -7.26 -9.40
C VAL A 307 -2.48 -7.03 -7.95
N LEU A 308 -3.01 -5.85 -7.65
CA LEU A 308 -3.23 -5.37 -6.28
C LEU A 308 -4.70 -5.34 -5.88
N SER A 309 -5.61 -5.15 -6.83
CA SER A 309 -7.04 -5.01 -6.54
C SER A 309 -7.91 -5.69 -7.59
N VAL A 310 -9.00 -6.30 -7.12
CA VAL A 310 -10.07 -6.85 -7.96
C VAL A 310 -11.44 -6.37 -7.46
N ALA A 311 -12.37 -6.11 -8.38
CA ALA A 311 -13.76 -5.81 -8.04
C ALA A 311 -14.69 -6.28 -9.16
N PHE A 312 -15.82 -6.90 -8.80
CA PHE A 312 -16.88 -7.24 -9.74
C PHE A 312 -17.93 -6.14 -9.81
N THR A 313 -18.61 -6.00 -10.95
CA THR A 313 -19.92 -5.35 -11.02
C THR A 313 -20.95 -6.19 -10.26
N ALA A 314 -22.05 -5.56 -9.82
CA ALA A 314 -23.06 -6.23 -8.99
C ALA A 314 -23.78 -7.39 -9.70
N ASP A 315 -23.89 -7.33 -11.03
CA ASP A 315 -24.42 -8.42 -11.86
C ASP A 315 -23.40 -9.57 -12.08
N GLY A 316 -22.14 -9.38 -11.68
CA GLY A 316 -21.05 -10.33 -11.84
C GLY A 316 -20.55 -10.50 -13.28
N SER A 317 -20.97 -9.65 -14.22
CA SER A 317 -20.61 -9.79 -15.64
C SER A 317 -19.25 -9.17 -15.97
N THR A 318 -18.83 -8.15 -15.22
CA THR A 318 -17.57 -7.44 -15.44
C THR A 318 -16.67 -7.52 -14.20
N LEU A 319 -15.38 -7.78 -14.42
CA LEU A 319 -14.33 -7.75 -13.42
C LEU A 319 -13.35 -6.63 -13.75
N ALA A 320 -13.09 -5.72 -12.81
CA ALA A 320 -11.98 -4.77 -12.87
C ALA A 320 -10.77 -5.32 -12.12
N THR A 321 -9.59 -5.17 -12.71
CA THR A 321 -8.30 -5.57 -12.11
C THR A 321 -7.30 -4.44 -12.23
N ALA A 322 -6.49 -4.21 -11.20
CA ALA A 322 -5.56 -3.08 -11.16
C ALA A 322 -4.26 -3.46 -10.45
N GLY A 323 -3.14 -2.85 -10.83
CA GLY A 323 -1.84 -3.26 -10.30
C GLY A 323 -0.67 -2.30 -10.45
N TRP A 324 0.52 -2.83 -10.20
CA TRP A 324 1.83 -2.14 -10.27
C TRP A 324 2.29 -1.82 -11.69
N ASP A 325 1.57 -2.27 -12.72
CA ASP A 325 1.84 -1.87 -14.11
C ASP A 325 1.13 -0.55 -14.49
N PHE A 326 0.51 0.09 -13.49
CA PHE A 326 -0.18 1.39 -13.58
C PHE A 326 -1.47 1.32 -14.39
N THR A 327 -1.93 0.11 -14.73
CA THR A 327 -3.12 -0.09 -15.54
C THR A 327 -4.31 -0.56 -14.70
N VAL A 328 -5.50 -0.23 -15.19
CA VAL A 328 -6.74 -0.93 -14.84
C VAL A 328 -7.25 -1.65 -16.07
N ARG A 329 -7.63 -2.92 -15.92
CA ARG A 329 -8.16 -3.76 -16.99
C ARG A 329 -9.58 -4.20 -16.64
N LEU A 330 -10.45 -4.23 -17.65
CA LEU A 330 -11.80 -4.74 -17.54
C LEU A 330 -11.90 -6.07 -18.25
N TRP A 331 -12.67 -7.00 -17.67
CA TRP A 331 -12.82 -8.35 -18.18
C TRP A 331 -14.29 -8.73 -18.21
N ASP A 332 -14.73 -9.32 -19.32
CA ASP A 332 -16.02 -10.00 -19.42
C ASP A 332 -15.85 -11.37 -18.78
N VAL A 333 -16.59 -11.58 -17.70
CA VAL A 333 -16.59 -12.77 -16.86
C VAL A 333 -17.98 -13.41 -16.81
N THR A 334 -18.87 -13.04 -17.76
CA THR A 334 -20.20 -13.66 -17.91
C THR A 334 -20.11 -15.18 -18.04
N ASP A 335 -19.07 -15.65 -18.73
CA ASP A 335 -18.56 -17.02 -18.61
C ASP A 335 -17.22 -17.01 -17.87
N PRO A 336 -17.18 -17.28 -16.55
CA PRO A 336 -15.94 -17.23 -15.79
C PRO A 336 -14.94 -18.31 -16.21
N ALA A 337 -15.36 -19.33 -16.98
CA ALA A 337 -14.44 -20.31 -17.55
C ALA A 337 -13.67 -19.79 -18.78
N ARG A 338 -14.11 -18.68 -19.37
CA ARG A 338 -13.54 -18.08 -20.58
C ARG A 338 -13.50 -16.55 -20.50
N PRO A 339 -12.88 -15.98 -19.46
CA PRO A 339 -12.81 -14.53 -19.30
C PRO A 339 -12.16 -13.88 -20.53
N GLN A 340 -12.71 -12.76 -20.99
CA GLN A 340 -12.18 -12.01 -22.13
C GLN A 340 -11.82 -10.58 -21.71
N PRO A 341 -10.68 -10.03 -22.13
CA PRO A 341 -10.40 -8.62 -21.90
C PRO A 341 -11.42 -7.75 -22.67
N ILE A 342 -11.93 -6.72 -22.01
CA ILE A 342 -12.84 -5.74 -22.59
C ILE A 342 -12.03 -4.47 -22.91
N GLY A 343 -12.08 -4.04 -24.18
CA GLY A 343 -11.48 -2.79 -24.60
C GLY A 343 -9.95 -2.74 -24.43
N GLN A 344 -9.41 -1.52 -24.33
CA GLN A 344 -8.00 -1.29 -23.99
C GLN A 344 -7.85 -1.05 -22.48
N PRO A 345 -6.69 -1.36 -21.88
CA PRO A 345 -6.41 -0.99 -20.50
C PRO A 345 -6.54 0.52 -20.28
N LEU A 346 -7.01 0.91 -19.10
CA LEU A 346 -6.99 2.28 -18.63
C LEU A 346 -5.56 2.62 -18.17
N THR A 347 -4.94 3.63 -18.79
CA THR A 347 -3.50 3.94 -18.60
C THR A 347 -3.26 5.37 -18.13
N ASP A 348 -4.27 6.06 -17.62
CA ASP A 348 -4.13 7.47 -17.22
C ASP A 348 -3.39 7.65 -15.89
N HIS A 349 -3.30 6.61 -15.05
CA HIS A 349 -2.50 6.64 -13.83
C HIS A 349 -1.00 6.57 -14.15
N THR A 350 -0.19 7.29 -13.39
CA THR A 350 1.27 7.38 -13.60
C THR A 350 2.08 6.59 -12.58
N ALA A 351 1.41 5.89 -11.66
CA ALA A 351 1.99 4.98 -10.69
C ALA A 351 1.01 3.84 -10.36
N ALA A 352 1.40 2.96 -9.44
CA ALA A 352 0.63 1.78 -9.04
C ALA A 352 -0.83 2.12 -8.75
N VAL A 353 -1.77 1.36 -9.31
CA VAL A 353 -3.19 1.48 -8.99
C VAL A 353 -3.50 0.49 -7.88
N MET A 354 -3.80 1.01 -6.69
CA MET A 354 -3.90 0.24 -5.46
C MET A 354 -5.29 -0.33 -5.23
N SER A 355 -6.33 0.37 -5.68
CA SER A 355 -7.71 0.02 -5.36
C SER A 355 -8.65 0.39 -6.50
N VAL A 356 -9.61 -0.51 -6.74
CA VAL A 356 -10.72 -0.29 -7.67
C VAL A 356 -12.06 -0.62 -7.00
N ALA A 357 -13.09 0.17 -7.29
CA ALA A 357 -14.44 -0.07 -6.80
C ALA A 357 -15.49 0.41 -7.81
N PHE A 358 -16.54 -0.39 -8.03
CA PHE A 358 -17.70 0.02 -8.83
C PHE A 358 -18.79 0.63 -7.95
N THR A 359 -19.60 1.51 -8.52
CA THR A 359 -20.95 1.80 -8.00
C THR A 359 -21.85 0.58 -8.13
N ALA A 360 -22.90 0.49 -7.32
CA ALA A 360 -23.79 -0.68 -7.30
C ALA A 360 -24.53 -0.90 -8.63
N ASP A 361 -24.79 0.16 -9.39
CA ASP A 361 -25.35 0.09 -10.75
C ASP A 361 -24.33 -0.30 -11.83
N GLY A 362 -23.05 -0.40 -11.48
CA GLY A 362 -21.95 -0.74 -12.38
C GLY A 362 -21.59 0.34 -13.38
N SER A 363 -22.17 1.54 -13.31
CA SER A 363 -21.96 2.61 -14.30
C SER A 363 -20.69 3.45 -14.06
N THR A 364 -20.20 3.49 -12.82
CA THR A 364 -19.00 4.25 -12.45
C THR A 364 -17.97 3.36 -11.77
N LEU A 365 -16.72 3.50 -12.19
CA LEU A 365 -15.55 2.87 -11.57
C LEU A 365 -14.69 3.96 -10.93
N ALA A 366 -14.31 3.79 -9.66
CA ALA A 366 -13.29 4.59 -9.01
C ALA A 366 -11.96 3.83 -8.96
N THR A 367 -10.87 4.54 -9.19
CA THR A 367 -9.51 3.99 -9.16
C THR A 367 -8.61 4.88 -8.29
N GLY A 368 -7.99 4.32 -7.25
CA GLY A 368 -7.06 5.01 -6.36
C GLY A 368 -5.62 4.58 -6.62
N SER A 369 -4.70 5.53 -6.73
CA SER A 369 -3.31 5.27 -7.12
C SER A 369 -2.27 5.94 -6.22
N TRP A 370 -1.07 5.35 -6.23
CA TRP A 370 0.16 5.95 -5.70
C TRP A 370 0.60 7.22 -6.41
N ASP A 371 -0.02 7.58 -7.55
CA ASP A 371 0.19 8.88 -8.18
C ASP A 371 -0.51 10.04 -7.45
N THR A 372 -1.05 9.77 -6.26
CA THR A 372 -1.79 10.67 -5.38
C THR A 372 -3.19 11.03 -5.85
N THR A 373 -3.67 10.41 -6.93
CA THR A 373 -4.98 10.72 -7.51
C THR A 373 -6.01 9.61 -7.31
N VAL A 374 -7.27 10.04 -7.23
CA VAL A 374 -8.42 9.17 -7.49
C VAL A 374 -9.06 9.59 -8.80
N ARG A 375 -9.32 8.62 -9.69
CA ARG A 375 -10.01 8.86 -10.97
C ARG A 375 -11.36 8.17 -10.97
N LEU A 376 -12.33 8.82 -11.59
CA LEU A 376 -13.66 8.26 -11.85
C LEU A 376 -13.80 8.00 -13.33
N TRP A 377 -14.46 6.89 -13.67
CA TRP A 377 -14.62 6.43 -15.04
C TRP A 377 -16.07 6.06 -15.28
N ASP A 378 -16.61 6.52 -16.41
CA ASP A 378 -17.88 6.05 -16.95
C ASP A 378 -17.59 4.73 -17.66
N VAL A 379 -18.22 3.68 -17.16
CA VAL A 379 -18.08 2.30 -17.62
C VAL A 379 -19.43 1.73 -18.04
N THR A 380 -20.43 2.59 -18.33
CA THR A 380 -21.72 2.19 -18.89
C THR A 380 -21.58 1.39 -20.19
N ASP A 381 -20.57 1.75 -21.00
CA ASP A 381 -20.00 0.89 -22.04
C ASP A 381 -18.57 0.48 -21.61
N PRO A 382 -18.39 -0.70 -21.00
CA PRO A 382 -17.08 -1.12 -20.52
C PRO A 382 -16.07 -1.34 -21.66
N ALA A 383 -16.51 -1.43 -22.92
CA ALA A 383 -15.62 -1.49 -24.08
C ALA A 383 -15.02 -0.12 -24.43
N ARG A 384 -15.58 0.98 -23.91
CA ARG A 384 -15.17 2.36 -24.19
C ARG A 384 -15.20 3.23 -22.94
N PRO A 385 -14.52 2.84 -21.86
CA PRO A 385 -14.52 3.59 -20.62
C PRO A 385 -14.03 5.03 -20.84
N GLN A 386 -14.69 6.00 -20.21
CA GLN A 386 -14.35 7.42 -20.34
C GLN A 386 -14.00 8.02 -18.98
N PRO A 387 -12.93 8.81 -18.84
CA PRO A 387 -12.68 9.59 -17.63
C PRO A 387 -13.86 10.52 -17.35
N ILE A 388 -14.32 10.55 -16.10
CA ILE A 388 -15.33 11.49 -15.62
C ILE A 388 -14.63 12.62 -14.88
N GLY A 389 -14.83 13.86 -15.34
CA GLY A 389 -14.30 15.05 -14.68
C GLY A 389 -12.77 15.11 -14.61
N GLN A 390 -12.25 15.86 -13.62
CA GLN A 390 -10.83 15.90 -13.32
C GLN A 390 -10.48 14.89 -12.21
N PRO A 391 -9.24 14.35 -12.18
CA PRO A 391 -8.79 13.53 -11.06
C PRO A 391 -8.90 14.28 -9.72
N LEU A 392 -9.25 13.56 -8.66
CA LEU A 392 -9.26 14.07 -7.30
C LEU A 392 -7.83 14.07 -6.77
N THR A 393 -7.26 15.24 -6.52
CA THR A 393 -5.84 15.46 -6.19
C THR A 393 -5.61 15.91 -4.74
N ASP A 394 -6.62 15.71 -3.91
CA ASP A 394 -6.67 16.18 -2.53
C ASP A 394 -5.83 15.34 -1.55
N HIS A 395 -5.33 14.17 -1.98
CA HIS A 395 -4.42 13.34 -1.18
C HIS A 395 -2.99 13.85 -1.33
N GLY A 396 -2.29 14.04 -0.20
CA GLY A 396 -0.89 14.46 -0.18
C GLY A 396 0.12 13.33 -0.41
N GLY A 397 -0.37 12.10 -0.62
CA GLY A 397 0.42 10.89 -0.83
C GLY A 397 -0.42 9.80 -1.50
N GLY A 398 0.10 8.58 -1.55
CA GLY A 398 -0.53 7.48 -2.29
C GLY A 398 -1.93 7.14 -1.77
N VAL A 399 -2.88 6.88 -2.67
CA VAL A 399 -4.22 6.40 -2.32
C VAL A 399 -4.20 4.88 -2.27
N TRP A 400 -4.56 4.32 -1.11
CA TRP A 400 -4.54 2.89 -0.82
C TRP A 400 -5.88 2.20 -1.05
N SER A 401 -6.99 2.89 -0.76
CA SER A 401 -8.32 2.28 -0.80
C SER A 401 -9.38 3.28 -1.22
N VAL A 402 -10.31 2.81 -2.05
CA VAL A 402 -11.53 3.54 -2.45
C VAL A 402 -12.75 2.66 -2.24
N ALA A 403 -13.87 3.25 -1.79
CA ALA A 403 -15.12 2.52 -1.59
C ALA A 403 -16.32 3.45 -1.82
N PHE A 404 -17.36 2.96 -2.49
CA PHE A 404 -18.64 3.66 -2.61
C PHE A 404 -19.62 3.21 -1.53
N THR A 405 -20.53 4.09 -1.13
CA THR A 405 -21.79 3.69 -0.50
C THR A 405 -22.66 2.93 -1.48
N ALA A 406 -23.57 2.08 -0.98
CA ALA A 406 -24.44 1.26 -1.84
C ALA A 406 -25.36 2.09 -2.76
N ASP A 407 -25.70 3.31 -2.37
CA ASP A 407 -26.48 4.24 -3.20
C ASP A 407 -25.64 4.96 -4.28
N GLY A 408 -24.32 4.73 -4.30
CA GLY A 408 -23.37 5.32 -5.25
C GLY A 408 -23.11 6.81 -5.04
N ARG A 409 -23.68 7.45 -4.00
CA ARG A 409 -23.62 8.91 -3.83
C ARG A 409 -22.44 9.40 -3.00
N THR A 410 -21.82 8.51 -2.24
CA THR A 410 -20.66 8.86 -1.42
C THR A 410 -19.49 7.95 -1.74
N LEU A 411 -18.33 8.55 -1.96
CA LEU A 411 -17.06 7.85 -2.14
C LEU A 411 -16.17 8.13 -0.93
N ALA A 412 -15.66 7.09 -0.29
CA ALA A 412 -14.55 7.18 0.67
C ALA A 412 -13.23 6.91 -0.05
N THR A 413 -12.22 7.70 0.28
CA THR A 413 -10.86 7.49 -0.22
C THR A 413 -9.88 7.58 0.95
N ALA A 414 -8.99 6.59 1.06
CA ALA A 414 -8.00 6.47 2.13
C ALA A 414 -6.59 6.39 1.53
N GLY A 415 -5.67 7.13 2.11
CA GLY A 415 -4.31 7.26 1.61
C GLY A 415 -3.28 7.52 2.70
N GLU A 416 -2.05 7.77 2.25
CA GLU A 416 -0.95 8.22 3.11
C GLU A 416 -1.22 9.60 3.72
N ASN A 417 -0.48 9.93 4.78
CA ASN A 417 -0.58 11.18 5.53
C ASN A 417 -1.93 11.39 6.26
N GLU A 418 -2.48 10.32 6.83
CA GLU A 418 -3.66 10.34 7.72
C GLU A 418 -4.95 10.86 7.07
N THR A 419 -5.01 11.01 5.75
CA THR A 419 -6.22 11.53 5.10
C THR A 419 -7.13 10.41 4.65
N MET A 420 -8.21 10.21 5.40
CA MET A 420 -9.45 9.71 4.81
C MET A 420 -10.29 10.90 4.37
N ARG A 421 -10.88 10.81 3.17
CA ARG A 421 -11.78 11.82 2.63
C ARG A 421 -13.09 11.18 2.18
N LEU A 422 -14.18 11.90 2.43
CA LEU A 422 -15.50 11.59 1.90
C LEU A 422 -15.83 12.57 0.79
N TRP A 423 -16.48 12.07 -0.25
CA TRP A 423 -16.84 12.85 -1.43
C TRP A 423 -18.31 12.61 -1.75
N ASP A 424 -19.06 13.68 -1.95
CA ASP A 424 -20.35 13.62 -2.62
C ASP A 424 -20.08 13.49 -4.11
N VAL A 425 -20.49 12.34 -4.65
CA VAL A 425 -20.33 11.94 -6.05
C VAL A 425 -21.69 11.72 -6.69
N THR A 426 -22.76 12.31 -6.14
CA THR A 426 -24.10 12.31 -6.76
C THR A 426 -24.04 12.86 -8.20
N ASP A 427 -23.16 13.83 -8.44
CA ASP A 427 -22.65 14.17 -9.77
C ASP A 427 -21.17 13.79 -9.85
N PRO A 428 -20.81 12.63 -10.43
CA PRO A 428 -19.42 12.18 -10.47
C PRO A 428 -18.53 13.08 -11.34
N ALA A 429 -19.10 13.93 -12.20
CA ALA A 429 -18.35 14.92 -12.97
C ALA A 429 -17.89 16.11 -12.11
N ARG A 430 -18.47 16.30 -10.92
CA ARG A 430 -18.15 17.39 -10.00
C ARG A 430 -18.11 16.94 -8.53
N PRO A 431 -17.25 15.97 -8.16
CA PRO A 431 -17.19 15.48 -6.79
C PRO A 431 -16.90 16.61 -5.80
N GLN A 432 -17.64 16.64 -4.69
CA GLN A 432 -17.48 17.66 -3.65
C GLN A 432 -16.98 17.01 -2.36
N PRO A 433 -15.94 17.54 -1.70
CA PRO A 433 -15.51 17.01 -0.41
C PRO A 433 -16.62 17.19 0.64
N ILE A 434 -16.90 16.14 1.40
CA ILE A 434 -17.84 16.15 2.53
C ILE A 434 -17.03 16.37 3.81
N GLY A 435 -17.21 17.54 4.42
CA GLY A 435 -16.53 17.89 5.67
C GLY A 435 -15.02 18.09 5.52
N GLN A 436 -14.31 18.04 6.64
CA GLN A 436 -12.84 18.09 6.67
C GLN A 436 -12.27 16.67 6.50
N PRO A 437 -11.01 16.52 6.05
CA PRO A 437 -10.31 15.24 6.11
C PRO A 437 -10.42 14.64 7.51
N LEU A 438 -10.81 13.36 7.55
CA LEU A 438 -11.06 12.64 8.78
C LEU A 438 -9.75 11.98 9.22
N THR A 439 -9.26 12.38 10.40
CA THR A 439 -8.00 11.93 11.00
C THR A 439 -8.26 11.26 12.35
N ASP A 440 -7.44 10.27 12.72
CA ASP A 440 -7.56 9.57 14.01
C ASP A 440 -7.50 10.56 15.20
N PRO A 441 -8.57 10.68 16.01
CA PRO A 441 -8.62 11.61 17.14
C PRO A 441 -7.52 11.40 18.18
N ALA A 442 -7.03 10.17 18.35
CA ALA A 442 -5.96 9.84 19.31
C ALA A 442 -4.62 10.51 18.98
N ARG A 443 -4.50 11.08 17.78
CA ARG A 443 -3.30 11.78 17.29
C ARG A 443 -3.41 13.31 17.26
N ARG A 444 -4.52 13.89 17.74
CA ARG A 444 -4.58 15.35 18.04
C ARG A 444 -3.70 15.64 19.28
N ARG A 445 -2.38 15.77 19.12
CA ARG A 445 -1.46 16.09 20.23
C ARG A 445 -1.17 17.59 20.36
N PRO A 446 -0.97 18.10 21.59
CA PRO A 446 -0.47 19.45 21.85
C PRO A 446 0.92 19.66 21.25
N ILE A 447 1.22 20.91 20.87
CA ILE A 447 2.52 21.34 20.35
C ILE A 447 3.62 21.00 21.38
N GLY A 448 4.61 20.16 21.01
CA GLY A 448 5.87 20.04 21.76
C GLY A 448 6.40 18.64 22.12
N GLU A 449 5.74 17.53 21.75
CA GLU A 449 6.28 16.17 21.99
C GLU A 449 6.97 15.56 20.74
N PRO A 450 8.05 14.78 20.93
CA PRO A 450 8.77 14.13 19.83
C PRO A 450 7.95 12.97 19.21
N LEU A 451 7.96 12.91 17.88
CA LEU A 451 7.28 11.92 17.05
C LEU A 451 7.86 10.51 17.26
N THR A 452 7.05 9.56 17.73
CA THR A 452 7.37 8.12 17.69
C THR A 452 6.71 7.47 16.47
N ASP A 453 7.53 7.10 15.47
CA ASP A 453 7.51 5.90 14.62
C ASP A 453 6.27 5.42 13.82
N HIS A 454 5.21 6.20 13.65
CA HIS A 454 4.00 5.73 12.96
C HIS A 454 3.53 6.70 11.86
N THR A 455 3.41 6.26 10.61
CA THR A 455 3.16 7.15 9.45
C THR A 455 1.70 7.59 9.31
N GLY A 456 0.78 6.92 10.01
CA GLY A 456 -0.64 7.26 9.99
C GLY A 456 -1.28 6.98 8.63
N THR A 457 -0.79 5.98 7.92
CA THR A 457 -1.31 5.61 6.60
C THR A 457 -2.63 4.88 6.75
N MET A 458 -3.67 5.36 6.08
CA MET A 458 -4.98 4.72 6.04
C MET A 458 -4.98 3.69 4.91
N LEU A 459 -5.00 2.41 5.27
CA LEU A 459 -4.79 1.31 4.33
C LEU A 459 -6.10 0.79 3.71
N SER A 460 -7.20 0.85 4.46
CA SER A 460 -8.48 0.29 4.00
C SER A 460 -9.68 1.08 4.52
N VAL A 461 -10.68 1.23 3.66
CA VAL A 461 -12.01 1.77 3.98
C VAL A 461 -13.09 0.78 3.56
N ALA A 462 -14.15 0.66 4.36
CA ALA A 462 -15.35 -0.09 3.99
C ALA A 462 -16.61 0.53 4.60
N PHE A 463 -17.70 0.62 3.83
CA PHE A 463 -19.00 1.03 4.34
C PHE A 463 -19.83 -0.17 4.77
N THR A 464 -20.71 0.03 5.75
CA THR A 464 -21.90 -0.82 5.91
C THR A 464 -22.83 -0.67 4.70
N ALA A 465 -23.64 -1.68 4.42
CA ALA A 465 -24.53 -1.66 3.25
C ALA A 465 -25.54 -0.50 3.27
N ASP A 466 -25.95 -0.04 4.45
CA ASP A 466 -26.81 1.13 4.62
C ASP A 466 -26.07 2.49 4.48
N GLY A 467 -24.74 2.44 4.31
CA GLY A 467 -23.87 3.60 4.16
C GLY A 467 -23.75 4.48 5.40
N ARG A 468 -24.28 4.07 6.56
CA ARG A 468 -24.28 4.89 7.78
C ARG A 468 -22.99 4.80 8.57
N THR A 469 -22.33 3.66 8.52
CA THR A 469 -21.08 3.40 9.22
C THR A 469 -19.97 3.14 8.22
N LEU A 470 -18.82 3.72 8.49
CA LEU A 470 -17.59 3.52 7.75
C LEU A 470 -16.54 2.95 8.70
N ALA A 471 -15.91 1.85 8.33
CA ALA A 471 -14.72 1.35 9.00
C ALA A 471 -13.47 1.82 8.27
N THR A 472 -12.45 2.09 9.06
CA THR A 472 -11.12 2.39 8.55
C THR A 472 -10.06 1.62 9.30
N ALA A 473 -9.03 1.18 8.60
CA ALA A 473 -7.85 0.55 9.17
C ALA A 473 -6.56 1.25 8.75
N ASN A 474 -5.57 1.23 9.64
CA ASN A 474 -4.29 1.90 9.44
C ASN A 474 -3.07 1.00 9.67
N ASP A 475 -1.90 1.57 9.38
CA ASP A 475 -0.58 0.96 9.54
C ASP A 475 -0.19 0.68 11.00
N ASP A 476 -0.90 1.26 11.97
CA ASP A 476 -0.65 1.06 13.41
C ASP A 476 -1.46 -0.10 14.01
N GLY A 477 -2.26 -0.77 13.19
CA GLY A 477 -3.12 -1.86 13.61
C GLY A 477 -4.41 -1.41 14.30
N ALA A 478 -4.72 -0.12 14.28
CA ALA A 478 -5.95 0.44 14.81
C ALA A 478 -7.07 0.36 13.78
N VAL A 479 -8.28 0.12 14.27
CA VAL A 479 -9.51 0.20 13.48
C VAL A 479 -10.43 1.23 14.12
N LEU A 480 -10.96 2.13 13.28
CA LEU A 480 -11.91 3.16 13.70
C LEU A 480 -13.23 2.98 12.94
N LEU A 481 -14.32 3.29 13.60
CA LEU A 481 -15.63 3.43 12.98
C LEU A 481 -16.02 4.91 12.91
N TRP A 482 -16.80 5.29 11.90
CA TRP A 482 -17.22 6.67 11.64
C TRP A 482 -18.71 6.70 11.29
N TRP A 483 -19.42 7.72 11.80
CA TRP A 483 -20.70 8.10 11.24
C TRP A 483 -20.45 8.89 9.96
N THR A 484 -21.22 8.57 8.92
CA THR A 484 -21.07 9.21 7.61
C THR A 484 -21.93 10.47 7.45
N ARG A 485 -22.93 10.66 8.33
CA ARG A 485 -23.85 11.81 8.34
C ARG A 485 -24.26 12.22 9.74
#